data_AF-U5EG75-F1
#
_entry.id   AF-U5EG75-F1
#
_cell.length_a   1.000
_cell.length_b   1.000
_cell.length_c   1.000
_cell.angle_alpha   90.00
_cell.angle_beta   90.00
_cell.angle_gamma   90.00
#
_symmetry.space_group_name_H-M   'P 1'
#
loop_
_entity.id
_entity.type
_entity.pdbx_description
1 polymer ?
#
loop_
_entity_poly.entity_id
_entity_poly.type
_entity_poly.pdbx_seq_one_letter_code
_entity_poly.pdbx_strand_id
1 'polypeptide(L)'
;MVPPEVSVTLRLARKERAMSMDRAAKAARISTSLWTQVENGTQYKRGQKVPASTTAETLQAMAAAVGLDAEPLLQQAGLDPVETEPVAAQPPSGIVDLSGLSEGDLRIVAAYVNGIRAARRS
;
A
#
# COMPACT_ATOMS: atom_id res chain seq x y z
N MET A 1 -14.69 -9.18 13.04
CA MET A 1 -14.57 -7.79 13.58
C MET A 1 -13.10 -7.40 13.48
N VAL A 2 -12.75 -6.13 13.31
CA VAL A 2 -11.33 -5.72 13.34
C VAL A 2 -10.92 -5.41 14.77
N PRO A 3 -9.96 -6.13 15.37
CA PRO A 3 -9.44 -5.80 16.70
C PRO A 3 -8.74 -4.43 16.74
N PRO A 4 -8.73 -3.73 17.90
CA PRO A 4 -7.99 -2.49 18.06
C PRO A 4 -6.51 -2.61 17.71
N GLU A 5 -5.88 -3.72 18.04
CA GLU A 5 -4.46 -4.01 17.79
C GLU A 5 -4.16 -4.02 16.30
N VAL A 6 -5.01 -4.69 15.49
CA VAL A 6 -4.90 -4.69 14.03
C VAL A 6 -5.02 -3.28 13.46
N SER A 7 -5.95 -2.49 14.00
CA SER A 7 -6.19 -1.11 13.58
C SER A 7 -4.97 -0.21 13.87
N VAL A 8 -4.36 -0.38 15.04
CA VAL A 8 -3.14 0.33 15.45
C VAL A 8 -1.95 -0.08 14.60
N THR A 9 -1.76 -1.38 14.35
CA THR A 9 -0.66 -1.90 13.52
C THR A 9 -0.71 -1.32 12.10
N LEU A 10 -1.89 -1.34 11.45
CA LEU A 10 -2.08 -0.73 10.13
C LEU A 10 -1.77 0.77 10.12
N ARG A 11 -2.22 1.49 11.16
CA ARG A 11 -1.97 2.93 11.31
C ARG A 11 -0.48 3.25 11.43
N LEU A 12 0.25 2.49 12.26
CA LEU A 12 1.67 2.69 12.48
C LEU A 12 2.46 2.43 11.19
N ALA A 13 2.23 1.28 10.54
CA ALA A 13 2.88 0.95 9.27
C ALA A 13 2.62 1.99 8.17
N ARG A 14 1.38 2.50 8.07
CA ARG A 14 1.06 3.58 7.13
C ARG A 14 1.85 4.86 7.44
N LYS A 15 1.94 5.24 8.72
CA LYS A 15 2.64 6.45 9.17
C LYS A 15 4.15 6.34 8.97
N GLU A 16 4.76 5.20 9.25
CA GLU A 16 6.19 4.94 9.02
C GLU A 16 6.57 5.11 7.54
N ARG A 17 5.64 4.79 6.64
CA ARG A 17 5.81 4.98 5.18
C ARG A 17 5.42 6.37 4.69
N ALA A 18 5.08 7.30 5.59
CA ALA A 18 4.57 8.63 5.29
C ALA A 18 3.41 8.63 4.28
N MET A 19 2.56 7.60 4.31
CA MET A 19 1.43 7.48 3.39
C MET A 19 0.21 8.21 3.94
N SER A 20 -0.47 9.00 3.10
CA SER A 20 -1.82 9.48 3.42
C SER A 20 -2.82 8.31 3.42
N MET A 21 -3.96 8.48 4.09
CA MET A 21 -5.05 7.47 4.04
C MET A 21 -5.53 7.23 2.60
N ASP A 22 -5.66 8.29 1.81
CA ASP A 22 -6.05 8.20 0.40
C ASP A 22 -5.04 7.40 -0.44
N ARG A 23 -3.74 7.68 -0.27
CA ARG A 23 -2.68 6.94 -0.97
C ARG A 23 -2.69 5.47 -0.59
N ALA A 24 -2.90 5.15 0.68
CA ALA A 24 -2.93 3.77 1.17
C ALA A 24 -4.18 3.03 0.68
N ALA A 25 -5.35 3.66 0.72
CA ALA A 25 -6.59 3.12 0.17
C ALA A 25 -6.48 2.83 -1.33
N LYS A 26 -5.90 3.77 -2.10
CA LYS A 26 -5.64 3.58 -3.53
C LYS A 26 -4.70 2.41 -3.80
N ALA A 27 -3.63 2.27 -3.01
CA ALA A 27 -2.69 1.14 -3.13
C ALA A 27 -3.37 -0.20 -2.82
N ALA A 28 -4.28 -0.23 -1.85
CA ALA A 28 -5.11 -1.39 -1.50
C ALA A 28 -6.32 -1.59 -2.43
N ARG A 29 -6.55 -0.70 -3.41
CA ARG A 29 -7.72 -0.72 -4.32
C ARG A 29 -9.08 -0.72 -3.59
N ILE A 30 -9.16 -0.01 -2.46
CA ILE A 30 -10.39 0.17 -1.68
C ILE A 30 -10.74 1.64 -1.54
N SER A 31 -11.95 1.93 -1.04
CA SER A 31 -12.34 3.31 -0.74
C SER A 31 -11.58 3.87 0.47
N THR A 32 -11.28 5.18 0.44
CA THR A 32 -10.68 5.89 1.58
C THR A 32 -11.56 5.81 2.82
N SER A 33 -12.88 5.75 2.66
CA SER A 33 -13.84 5.55 3.76
C SER A 33 -13.65 4.18 4.42
N LEU A 34 -13.53 3.09 3.64
CA LEU A 34 -13.29 1.76 4.17
C LEU A 34 -11.94 1.68 4.89
N TRP A 35 -10.88 2.23 4.29
CA TRP A 35 -9.57 2.35 4.95
C TRP A 35 -9.69 3.06 6.30
N THR A 36 -10.38 4.20 6.32
CA THR A 36 -10.59 5.01 7.53
C THR A 36 -11.37 4.24 8.59
N GLN A 37 -12.42 3.50 8.22
CA GLN A 37 -13.21 2.72 9.16
C GLN A 37 -12.38 1.62 9.83
N VAL A 38 -11.61 0.86 9.04
CA VAL A 38 -10.73 -0.20 9.53
C VAL A 38 -9.61 0.38 10.40
N GLU A 39 -8.93 1.43 9.94
CA GLU A 39 -7.84 2.05 10.71
C GLU A 39 -8.35 2.72 12.01
N ASN A 40 -9.56 3.27 12.01
CA ASN A 40 -10.18 3.82 13.22
C ASN A 40 -10.83 2.76 14.12
N GLY A 41 -10.96 1.51 13.63
CA GLY A 41 -11.65 0.43 14.33
C GLY A 41 -13.17 0.62 14.45
N THR A 42 -13.77 1.58 13.72
CA THR A 42 -15.19 1.92 13.88
C THR A 42 -15.86 2.23 12.54
N GLN A 43 -17.12 1.83 12.40
CA GLN A 43 -17.99 2.12 11.24
C GLN A 43 -19.36 2.62 11.73
N TYR A 44 -20.15 3.21 10.82
CA TYR A 44 -21.53 3.60 11.11
C TYR A 44 -22.51 2.65 10.45
N LYS A 45 -23.44 2.09 11.23
CA LYS A 45 -24.52 1.23 10.74
C LYS A 45 -25.85 1.76 11.29
N ARG A 46 -26.78 2.11 10.39
CA ARG A 46 -28.09 2.71 10.75
C ARG A 46 -27.97 3.90 11.72
N GLY A 47 -26.99 4.78 11.48
CA GLY A 47 -26.73 5.96 12.31
C GLY A 47 -25.99 5.68 13.63
N GLN A 48 -25.72 4.43 13.98
CA GLN A 48 -24.99 4.07 15.20
C GLN A 48 -23.52 3.75 14.90
N LYS A 49 -22.63 4.25 15.75
CA LYS A 49 -21.20 3.92 15.71
C LYS A 49 -21.01 2.52 16.30
N VAL A 50 -20.44 1.60 15.51
CA VAL A 50 -20.20 0.21 15.88
C VAL A 50 -18.75 -0.18 15.54
N PRO A 51 -18.19 -1.25 16.13
CA PRO A 51 -16.87 -1.75 15.75
C PRO A 51 -16.79 -2.03 14.24
N ALA A 52 -15.65 -1.71 13.63
CA ALA A 52 -15.41 -2.01 12.22
C ALA A 52 -15.34 -3.52 12.00
N SER A 53 -15.77 -3.94 10.82
CA SER A 53 -15.66 -5.31 10.33
C SER A 53 -15.18 -5.24 8.89
N THR A 54 -14.34 -6.17 8.49
CA THR A 54 -13.85 -6.28 7.12
C THR A 54 -13.69 -7.74 6.73
N THR A 55 -13.41 -8.01 5.45
CA THR A 55 -13.14 -9.35 4.93
C THR A 55 -11.65 -9.68 5.00
N ALA A 56 -11.31 -10.97 4.95
CA ALA A 56 -9.93 -11.43 4.85
C ALA A 56 -9.20 -10.81 3.65
N GLU A 57 -9.83 -10.86 2.47
CA GLU A 57 -9.33 -10.24 1.23
C GLU A 57 -9.00 -8.75 1.42
N THR A 58 -9.90 -7.99 2.03
CA THR A 58 -9.67 -6.56 2.28
C THR A 58 -8.52 -6.35 3.26
N LEU A 59 -8.45 -7.14 4.34
CA LEU A 59 -7.38 -7.01 5.32
C LEU A 59 -6.01 -7.38 4.72
N GLN A 60 -5.96 -8.40 3.85
CA GLN A 60 -4.77 -8.75 3.08
C GLN A 60 -4.35 -7.61 2.14
N ALA A 61 -5.29 -7.02 1.40
CA ALA A 61 -5.01 -5.89 0.52
C ALA A 61 -4.49 -4.67 1.29
N MET A 62 -5.06 -4.39 2.47
CA MET A 62 -4.60 -3.32 3.34
C MET A 62 -3.19 -3.58 3.88
N ALA A 63 -2.91 -4.80 4.36
CA ALA A 63 -1.59 -5.20 4.84
C ALA A 63 -0.53 -5.06 3.73
N ALA A 64 -0.82 -5.59 2.54
CA ALA A 64 0.06 -5.49 1.38
C ALA A 64 0.34 -4.04 0.97
N ALA A 65 -0.67 -3.16 1.01
CA ALA A 65 -0.51 -1.75 0.66
C ALA A 65 0.45 -0.98 1.58
N VAL A 66 0.55 -1.37 2.85
CA VAL A 66 1.53 -0.83 3.81
C VAL A 66 2.76 -1.72 3.98
N GLY A 67 2.87 -2.81 3.20
CA GLY A 67 3.98 -3.76 3.24
C GLY A 67 4.13 -4.51 4.56
N LEU A 68 3.00 -4.84 5.18
CA LEU A 68 2.95 -5.79 6.28
C LEU A 68 2.66 -7.19 5.75
N ASP A 69 3.12 -8.19 6.49
CA ASP A 69 2.59 -9.55 6.39
C ASP A 69 1.14 -9.57 6.89
N ALA A 70 0.24 -10.18 6.13
CA ALA A 70 -1.18 -10.23 6.44
C ALA A 70 -1.53 -11.33 7.46
N GLU A 71 -0.73 -12.39 7.55
CA GLU A 71 -1.05 -13.58 8.35
C GLU A 71 -1.26 -13.26 9.85
N PRO A 72 -0.38 -12.47 10.52
CA PRO A 72 -0.61 -12.11 11.92
C PRO A 72 -1.87 -11.27 12.13
N LEU A 73 -2.19 -10.38 11.18
CA LEU A 73 -3.37 -9.50 11.27
C LEU A 73 -4.66 -10.29 11.09
N LEU A 74 -4.66 -11.25 10.16
CA LEU A 74 -5.77 -12.17 9.91
C LEU A 74 -6.03 -13.06 11.12
N GLN A 75 -4.98 -13.64 11.71
CA GLN A 75 -5.09 -14.47 12.91
C GLN A 75 -5.69 -13.68 14.08
N GLN A 76 -5.21 -12.45 14.32
CA GLN A 76 -5.77 -11.57 15.35
C GLN A 76 -7.25 -11.23 15.09
N ALA A 77 -7.64 -11.06 13.83
CA ALA A 77 -9.01 -10.76 13.44
C ALA A 77 -9.94 -12.00 13.40
N GLY A 78 -9.40 -13.20 13.61
CA GLY A 78 -10.14 -14.47 13.48
C GLY A 78 -10.61 -14.71 12.04
N LEU A 79 -9.77 -14.35 11.06
CA LEU A 79 -10.05 -14.48 9.63
C LEU A 79 -9.07 -15.48 9.01
N ASP A 80 -9.56 -16.33 8.12
CA ASP A 80 -8.71 -17.24 7.35
C ASP A 80 -8.11 -16.51 6.14
N PRO A 81 -6.83 -16.76 5.81
CA PRO A 81 -6.21 -16.21 4.61
C PRO A 81 -6.94 -16.70 3.37
N VAL A 82 -7.17 -15.79 2.43
CA VAL A 82 -7.65 -16.15 1.09
C VAL A 82 -6.43 -16.28 0.19
N GLU A 83 -6.31 -17.41 -0.51
CA GLU A 83 -5.39 -17.53 -1.63
C GLU A 83 -5.79 -16.51 -2.68
N THR A 84 -5.09 -15.40 -2.69
CA THR A 84 -5.19 -14.41 -3.74
C THR A 84 -4.10 -14.77 -4.73
N GLU A 85 -4.51 -15.22 -5.92
CA GLU A 85 -3.64 -15.24 -7.10
C GLU A 85 -2.87 -13.91 -7.09
N PRO A 86 -1.53 -13.93 -6.99
CA PRO A 86 -0.78 -12.70 -6.91
C PRO A 86 -1.14 -11.90 -8.15
N VAL A 87 -1.82 -10.76 -7.95
CA VAL A 87 -1.98 -9.77 -9.01
C VAL A 87 -0.55 -9.45 -9.40
N ALA A 88 -0.09 -10.02 -10.51
CA ALA A 88 1.28 -9.93 -10.97
C ALA A 88 1.70 -8.49 -10.74
N ALA A 89 2.66 -8.31 -9.82
CA ALA A 89 3.18 -7.00 -9.53
C ALA A 89 3.57 -6.44 -10.89
N GLN A 90 2.80 -5.47 -11.40
CA GLN A 90 3.23 -4.76 -12.59
C GLN A 90 4.61 -4.25 -12.20
N PRO A 91 5.68 -4.64 -12.91
CA PRO A 91 7.01 -4.18 -12.59
C PRO A 91 6.91 -2.67 -12.44
N PRO A 92 7.56 -2.06 -11.42
CA PRO A 92 7.48 -0.63 -11.22
C PRO A 92 7.72 0.03 -12.57
N SER A 93 6.67 0.64 -13.12
CA SER A 93 6.69 1.24 -14.45
C SER A 93 7.73 2.35 -14.40
N GLY A 94 8.96 2.05 -14.78
CA GLY A 94 10.09 2.94 -14.55
C GLY A 94 11.47 2.29 -14.45
N ILE A 95 11.60 0.97 -14.28
CA ILE A 95 12.91 0.31 -14.46
C ILE A 95 13.11 0.08 -15.96
N VAL A 96 13.89 0.96 -16.59
CA VAL A 96 14.34 0.80 -17.97
C VAL A 96 15.60 -0.05 -17.95
N ASP A 97 15.58 -1.19 -18.63
CA ASP A 97 16.77 -2.00 -18.83
C ASP A 97 17.74 -1.28 -19.79
N LEU A 98 18.96 -1.01 -19.31
CA LEU A 98 20.02 -0.36 -20.07
C LEU A 98 21.15 -1.32 -20.46
N SER A 99 21.01 -2.61 -20.14
CA SER A 99 22.06 -3.62 -20.33
C SER A 99 22.45 -3.86 -21.79
N GLY A 100 21.57 -3.48 -22.74
CA GLY A 100 21.83 -3.56 -24.18
C GLY A 100 22.48 -2.31 -24.81
N LEU A 101 22.78 -1.27 -24.04
CA LEU A 101 23.34 -0.03 -24.57
C LEU A 101 24.87 -0.09 -24.65
N SER A 102 25.42 0.58 -25.67
CA SER A 102 26.86 0.81 -25.78
C SER A 102 27.34 1.79 -24.70
N GLU A 103 28.64 1.80 -24.39
CA GLU A 103 29.20 2.81 -23.48
C GLU A 103 28.94 4.25 -23.95
N GLY A 104 28.91 4.49 -25.27
CA GLY A 104 28.61 5.80 -25.84
C GLY A 104 27.19 6.24 -25.50
N ASP A 105 26.23 5.35 -25.68
CA ASP A 105 24.81 5.62 -25.39
C ASP A 105 24.56 5.80 -23.89
N LEU A 106 25.24 5.02 -23.05
CA LEU A 106 25.18 5.17 -21.60
C LEU A 106 25.67 6.55 -21.14
N ARG A 107 26.71 7.12 -21.79
CA ARG A 107 27.18 8.49 -21.50
C ARG A 107 26.14 9.54 -21.88
N ILE A 108 25.42 9.35 -22.99
CA ILE A 108 24.35 10.26 -23.43
C ILE A 108 23.18 10.23 -22.43
N VAL A 109 22.75 9.03 -22.02
CA VAL A 109 21.70 8.84 -21.01
C VAL A 109 22.10 9.51 -19.68
N ALA A 110 23.35 9.33 -19.25
CA ALA A 110 23.86 9.95 -18.02
C ALA A 110 23.86 11.49 -18.09
N ALA A 111 24.27 12.07 -19.21
CA ALA A 111 24.25 13.52 -19.43
C ALA A 111 22.83 14.08 -19.38
N TYR A 112 21.88 13.40 -20.03
CA TYR A 112 20.46 13.79 -20.04
C TYR A 112 19.84 13.78 -18.63
N VAL A 113 20.06 12.70 -17.86
CA VAL A 113 19.55 12.59 -16.49
C VAL A 113 20.14 13.66 -15.58
N ASN A 114 21.44 13.97 -15.73
CA ASN A 114 22.09 15.02 -14.97
C ASN A 114 21.51 16.41 -15.28
N GLY A 115 21.18 16.69 -16.55
CA GLY A 115 20.49 17.92 -16.94
C GLY A 115 19.12 18.07 -16.28
N ILE A 116 18.31 17.01 -16.30
CA ILE A 116 16.99 16.99 -15.62
C ILE A 116 17.15 17.24 -14.11
N ARG A 117 18.16 16.62 -13.47
CA ARG A 117 18.41 16.79 -12.04
C ARG A 117 18.83 18.21 -11.68
N ALA A 118 19.61 18.86 -12.53
CA ALA A 118 20.02 20.25 -12.33
C ALA A 118 18.82 21.20 -12.44
N ALA A 119 17.98 21.03 -13.47
CA ALA A 119 16.79 21.87 -13.70
C ALA A 119 15.69 21.74 -12.63
N ARG A 120 15.67 20.65 -11.85
CA ARG A 120 14.75 20.48 -10.72
C ARG A 120 15.22 21.10 -9.41
N ARG A 121 16.49 21.52 -9.33
CA ARG A 121 17.09 22.12 -8.12
C ARG A 121 17.22 23.65 -8.21
N SER A 122 16.96 24.21 -9.39
CA SER A 122 16.81 25.66 -9.64
C SER A 122 15.36 26.09 -9.48
#